data_AF-A0AAN9UU06-F1
#
_entry.id   AF-A0AAN9UU06-F1
#
_cell.length_a   1.000
_cell.length_b   1.000
_cell.length_c   1.000
_cell.angle_alpha   90.00
_cell.angle_beta   90.00
_cell.angle_gamma   90.00
#
_symmetry.space_group_name_H-M   'P 1'
#
loop_
_entity.id
_entity.type
_entity.pdbx_description
1 polymer ?
#
loop_
_entity_poly.entity_id
_entity_poly.type
_entity_poly.pdbx_seq_one_letter_code
_entity_poly.pdbx_strand_id
1 'polypeptide(L)'
;MLLSLLTLPTLNMKLAITISLTAAAAAAALSGNATTTRYYDGAEGACGCGTSSGCYSWQTGISTGVYTAAGSQALFGSDGSTWCGSGCGTCYQLTSTGSSPCSTCGTGGVSGESMTVMVTNLCPYSSNAQWCPEVGGTNDYGYSYHFDIMAESEVFGDNVVVDFEEVDCPSAATSDYAQCSCASS
;
A
#
# COMPACT_ATOMS: atom_id res chain seq x y z
N MET A 1 -73.63 30.76 -37.22
CA MET A 1 -72.25 30.31 -37.50
C MET A 1 -71.52 30.31 -36.17
N LEU A 2 -71.53 29.23 -35.40
CA LEU A 2 -70.70 28.02 -35.54
C LEU A 2 -69.20 28.34 -35.59
N LEU A 3 -68.51 28.11 -34.46
CA LEU A 3 -67.09 27.72 -34.28
C LEU A 3 -66.90 27.57 -32.75
N SER A 4 -67.06 26.42 -32.12
CA SER A 4 -66.28 25.16 -32.16
C SER A 4 -64.84 25.27 -31.64
N LEU A 5 -64.68 24.77 -30.41
CA LEU A 5 -63.54 24.13 -29.73
C LEU A 5 -62.13 24.76 -29.74
N LEU A 6 -61.53 24.87 -28.54
CA LEU A 6 -60.39 24.03 -28.12
C LEU A 6 -60.02 24.33 -26.66
N THR A 7 -60.27 23.37 -25.76
CA THR A 7 -59.75 23.36 -24.38
C THR A 7 -58.30 22.87 -24.38
N LEU A 8 -57.37 23.66 -23.86
CA LEU A 8 -55.99 23.21 -23.63
C LEU A 8 -55.92 22.29 -22.39
N PRO A 9 -55.10 21.22 -22.40
CA PRO A 9 -54.83 20.43 -21.23
C PRO A 9 -53.86 21.18 -20.29
N THR A 10 -54.22 21.27 -19.01
CA THR A 10 -53.31 21.68 -17.94
C THR A 10 -52.23 20.62 -17.74
N LEU A 11 -50.99 20.97 -18.02
CA LEU A 11 -49.83 20.10 -17.80
C LEU A 11 -49.47 20.11 -16.30
N ASN A 12 -49.94 19.10 -15.56
CA ASN A 12 -49.51 18.86 -14.19
C ASN A 12 -48.07 18.32 -14.19
N MET A 13 -47.10 19.21 -14.05
CA MET A 13 -45.69 18.86 -13.86
C MET A 13 -45.50 18.30 -12.44
N LYS A 14 -45.73 16.99 -12.27
CA LYS A 14 -45.32 16.27 -11.06
C LYS A 14 -43.80 16.15 -11.11
N LEU A 15 -43.12 16.93 -10.28
CA LEU A 15 -41.68 16.85 -10.04
C LEU A 15 -41.37 15.49 -9.40
N ALA A 16 -41.06 14.50 -10.24
CA ALA A 16 -40.54 13.22 -9.77
C ALA A 16 -39.06 13.42 -9.43
N ILE A 17 -38.76 13.62 -8.14
CA ILE A 17 -37.41 13.60 -7.62
C ILE A 17 -36.96 12.14 -7.59
N THR A 18 -36.29 11.68 -8.64
CA THR A 18 -35.58 10.41 -8.65
C THR A 18 -34.32 10.57 -7.82
N ILE A 19 -34.36 10.09 -6.58
CA ILE A 19 -33.16 9.93 -5.74
C ILE A 19 -32.39 8.72 -6.31
N SER A 20 -31.39 8.99 -7.14
CA SER A 20 -30.44 7.97 -7.58
C SER A 20 -29.57 7.56 -6.38
N LEU A 21 -29.87 6.43 -5.75
CA LEU A 21 -28.96 5.79 -4.81
C LEU A 21 -27.78 5.19 -5.61
N THR A 22 -26.69 5.93 -5.73
CA THR A 22 -25.40 5.36 -6.14
C THR A 22 -24.83 4.59 -4.95
N ALA A 23 -24.92 3.26 -4.99
CA ALA A 23 -24.15 2.42 -4.08
C ALA A 23 -22.67 2.57 -4.42
N ALA A 24 -21.90 3.27 -3.56
CA ALA A 24 -20.45 3.25 -3.65
C ALA A 24 -19.98 1.83 -3.32
N ALA A 25 -19.40 1.14 -4.30
CA ALA A 25 -18.67 -0.09 -4.02
C ALA A 25 -17.47 0.28 -3.15
N ALA A 26 -17.45 -0.18 -1.90
CA ALA A 26 -16.23 -0.14 -1.10
C ALA A 26 -15.19 -0.98 -1.84
N ALA A 27 -14.07 -0.37 -2.25
CA ALA A 27 -12.93 -1.12 -2.72
C ALA A 27 -12.51 -2.07 -1.58
N ALA A 28 -12.36 -3.36 -1.88
CA ALA A 28 -11.85 -4.30 -0.90
C ALA A 28 -10.39 -3.93 -0.59
N ALA A 29 -10.06 -3.80 0.70
CA ALA A 29 -8.69 -3.61 1.16
C ALA A 29 -7.80 -4.74 0.63
N LEU A 30 -6.60 -4.41 0.12
CA LEU A 30 -5.70 -5.40 -0.44
C LEU A 30 -5.19 -6.33 0.68
N SER A 31 -5.22 -7.64 0.44
CA SER A 31 -4.67 -8.63 1.37
C SER A 31 -4.13 -9.86 0.63
N GLY A 32 -3.27 -10.64 1.30
CA GLY A 32 -2.70 -11.86 0.73
C GLY A 32 -1.46 -12.35 1.49
N ASN A 33 -0.61 -13.11 0.80
CA ASN A 33 0.71 -13.48 1.30
C ASN A 33 1.82 -12.72 0.61
N ALA A 34 2.87 -12.41 1.37
CA ALA A 34 4.07 -11.75 0.87
C ALA A 34 5.31 -12.36 1.52
N THR A 35 6.45 -12.20 0.86
CA THR A 35 7.76 -12.37 1.50
C THR A 35 8.24 -11.04 2.07
N THR A 36 9.13 -11.10 3.05
CA THR A 36 9.86 -9.94 3.54
C THR A 36 11.37 -10.12 3.39
N THR A 37 12.08 -9.01 3.31
CA THR A 37 13.51 -8.91 3.64
C THR A 37 13.72 -7.71 4.55
N ARG A 38 14.99 -7.47 4.94
CA ARG A 38 15.42 -6.24 5.60
C ARG A 38 16.43 -5.53 4.73
N TYR A 39 16.27 -4.23 4.58
CA TYR A 39 17.28 -3.35 3.97
C TYR A 39 17.58 -2.12 4.81
N TYR A 40 18.72 -1.50 4.51
CA TYR A 40 19.07 -0.18 4.98
C TYR A 40 20.04 0.48 3.99
N ASP A 41 19.64 1.63 3.44
CA ASP A 41 20.47 2.41 2.49
C ASP A 41 20.66 3.89 2.92
N GLY A 42 19.86 4.37 3.89
CA GLY A 42 19.84 5.77 4.35
C GLY A 42 19.30 6.76 3.31
N ALA A 43 18.68 6.28 2.23
CA ALA A 43 18.22 7.12 1.11
C ALA A 43 16.83 7.72 1.36
N GLU A 44 16.52 8.82 0.67
CA GLU A 44 15.21 9.49 0.76
C GLU A 44 14.01 8.56 0.49
N GLY A 45 14.18 7.60 -0.42
CA GLY A 45 13.14 6.68 -0.84
C GLY A 45 12.22 7.26 -1.91
N ALA A 46 11.56 6.39 -2.66
CA ALA A 46 10.75 6.73 -3.82
C ALA A 46 9.40 7.41 -3.51
N CYS A 47 9.03 7.51 -2.22
CA CYS A 47 7.91 8.34 -1.77
C CYS A 47 8.35 9.72 -1.26
N GLY A 48 9.63 10.09 -1.44
CA GLY A 48 10.13 11.41 -1.13
C GLY A 48 10.16 11.74 0.37
N CYS A 49 10.46 10.75 1.20
CA CYS A 49 10.42 10.85 2.66
C CYS A 49 11.78 11.25 3.26
N GLY A 50 12.38 12.31 2.73
CA GLY A 50 13.71 12.75 3.15
C GLY A 50 14.14 14.04 2.49
N THR A 51 15.44 14.22 2.39
CA THR A 51 16.06 15.37 1.71
C THR A 51 17.25 14.91 0.88
N SER A 52 17.89 15.84 0.16
CA SER A 52 19.16 15.58 -0.51
C SER A 52 20.29 15.08 0.42
N SER A 53 20.09 15.15 1.74
CA SER A 53 21.04 14.66 2.74
C SER A 53 20.71 13.27 3.30
N GLY A 54 19.63 12.62 2.86
CA GLY A 54 19.23 11.27 3.27
C GLY A 54 17.78 11.16 3.74
N CYS A 55 17.41 9.98 4.24
CA CYS A 55 16.09 9.70 4.82
C CYS A 55 15.78 10.58 6.04
N TYR A 56 14.50 10.84 6.29
CA TYR A 56 14.08 11.29 7.62
C TYR A 56 14.35 10.22 8.68
N SER A 57 14.65 10.64 9.91
CA SER A 57 15.09 9.75 10.99
C SER A 57 14.05 8.70 11.40
N TRP A 58 12.76 8.96 11.17
CA TRP A 58 11.67 8.04 11.49
C TRP A 58 11.56 6.87 10.50
N GLN A 59 12.22 6.93 9.33
CA GLN A 59 12.07 5.87 8.32
C GLN A 59 12.57 4.50 8.81
N THR A 60 13.58 4.45 9.69
CA THR A 60 14.08 3.18 10.27
C THR A 60 13.23 2.64 11.42
N GLY A 61 12.19 3.37 11.82
CA GLY A 61 11.27 2.99 12.89
C GLY A 61 10.43 4.19 13.31
N ILE A 62 9.15 4.18 12.95
CA ILE A 62 8.19 5.25 13.27
C ILE A 62 7.86 5.21 14.77
N SER A 63 7.51 4.01 15.25
CA SER A 63 7.25 3.74 16.67
C SER A 63 7.36 2.24 16.94
N THR A 64 7.25 1.80 18.19
CA THR A 64 7.24 0.37 18.51
C THR A 64 6.15 -0.37 17.72
N GLY A 65 6.56 -1.34 16.90
CA GLY A 65 5.64 -2.13 16.06
C GLY A 65 5.17 -1.45 14.78
N VAL A 66 5.69 -0.25 14.45
CA VAL A 66 5.34 0.51 13.24
C VAL A 66 6.62 0.94 12.52
N TYR A 67 6.78 0.47 11.29
CA TYR A 67 8.00 0.64 10.49
C TYR A 67 7.66 1.14 9.09
N THR A 68 8.69 1.36 8.27
CA THR A 68 8.52 1.60 6.84
C THR A 68 9.02 0.42 6.02
N ALA A 69 8.56 0.34 4.78
CA ALA A 69 9.02 -0.67 3.83
C ALA A 69 9.16 -0.08 2.42
N ALA A 70 10.09 -0.68 1.66
CA ALA A 70 10.08 -0.59 0.22
C ALA A 70 9.15 -1.67 -0.33
N GLY A 71 8.03 -1.25 -0.94
CA GLY A 71 7.06 -2.18 -1.51
C GLY A 71 7.51 -2.68 -2.88
N SER A 72 7.24 -3.94 -3.20
CA SER A 72 7.28 -4.43 -4.60
C SER A 72 6.40 -3.57 -5.52
N GLN A 73 6.64 -3.62 -6.84
CA GLN A 73 6.00 -2.72 -7.80
C GLN A 73 4.46 -2.66 -7.67
N ALA A 74 3.80 -3.78 -7.40
CA ALA A 74 2.34 -3.82 -7.23
C ALA A 74 1.85 -3.09 -5.96
N LEU A 75 2.65 -3.05 -4.90
CA LEU A 75 2.37 -2.33 -3.65
C LEU A 75 2.75 -0.86 -3.74
N PHE A 76 3.83 -0.53 -4.47
CA PHE A 76 4.31 0.83 -4.62
C PHE A 76 3.48 1.63 -5.64
N GLY A 77 3.29 1.09 -6.84
CA GLY A 77 2.61 1.75 -7.96
C GLY A 77 2.34 0.75 -9.08
N SER A 78 1.11 0.22 -9.11
CA SER A 78 0.71 -0.84 -10.05
C SER A 78 0.69 -0.39 -11.52
N ASP A 79 0.78 0.91 -11.76
CA ASP A 79 0.95 1.54 -13.07
C ASP A 79 2.41 1.52 -13.57
N GLY A 80 3.35 0.99 -12.79
CA GLY A 80 4.77 0.97 -13.10
C GLY A 80 5.52 2.23 -12.68
N SER A 81 4.90 3.12 -11.90
CA SER A 81 5.57 4.31 -11.37
C SER A 81 6.81 3.96 -10.55
N THR A 82 7.85 4.78 -10.66
CA THR A 82 9.10 4.62 -9.89
C THR A 82 9.35 5.74 -8.89
N TRP A 83 8.43 6.73 -8.84
CA TRP A 83 8.45 7.86 -7.93
C TRP A 83 7.02 8.30 -7.65
N CYS A 84 6.69 8.59 -6.38
CA CYS A 84 5.32 8.90 -5.93
C CYS A 84 4.26 7.91 -6.46
N GLY A 85 4.55 6.61 -6.37
CA GLY A 85 3.58 5.59 -6.76
C GLY A 85 2.31 5.68 -5.91
N SER A 86 1.19 5.22 -6.46
CA SER A 86 -0.14 5.33 -5.83
C SER A 86 -0.25 4.66 -4.46
N GLY A 87 0.67 3.75 -4.12
CA GLY A 87 0.72 3.07 -2.83
C GLY A 87 1.59 3.77 -1.78
N CYS A 88 2.29 4.86 -2.13
CA CYS A 88 3.05 5.64 -1.17
C CYS A 88 2.17 6.11 0.00
N GLY A 89 2.64 5.90 1.22
CA GLY A 89 1.91 6.23 2.45
C GLY A 89 0.82 5.22 2.83
N THR A 90 0.62 4.14 2.06
CA THR A 90 -0.32 3.07 2.43
C THR A 90 0.28 2.20 3.51
N CYS A 91 -0.52 1.83 4.52
CA CYS A 91 -0.10 0.96 5.60
C CYS A 91 -0.65 -0.44 5.45
N TYR A 92 0.15 -1.42 5.86
CA TYR A 92 -0.21 -2.83 5.87
C TYR A 92 0.12 -3.43 7.23
N GLN A 93 -0.81 -4.19 7.79
CA GLN A 93 -0.54 -5.08 8.90
C GLN A 93 0.09 -6.36 8.35
N LEU A 94 1.29 -6.67 8.81
CA LEU A 94 1.98 -7.93 8.51
C LEU A 94 1.84 -8.85 9.71
N THR A 95 1.46 -10.10 9.48
CA THR A 95 1.40 -11.17 10.47
C THR A 95 2.29 -12.31 10.03
N SER A 96 3.28 -12.64 10.85
CA SER A 96 4.25 -13.70 10.57
C SER A 96 3.58 -15.07 10.55
N THR A 97 3.82 -15.82 9.48
CA THR A 97 3.45 -17.26 9.42
C THR A 97 4.41 -18.12 10.25
N GLY A 98 5.55 -17.57 10.65
CA GLY A 98 6.65 -18.26 11.34
C GLY A 98 7.62 -18.98 10.41
N SER A 99 7.42 -18.95 9.09
CA SER A 99 8.28 -19.63 8.12
C SER A 99 9.03 -18.63 7.23
N SER A 100 10.14 -19.08 6.64
CA SER A 100 10.80 -18.42 5.51
C SER A 100 10.35 -19.05 4.18
N PRO A 101 10.53 -18.39 3.02
CA PRO A 101 10.01 -18.90 1.75
C PRO A 101 10.76 -20.13 1.23
N CYS A 102 11.94 -20.44 1.77
CA CYS A 102 12.73 -21.60 1.39
C CYS A 102 13.67 -22.00 2.53
N SER A 103 14.15 -23.24 2.50
CA SER A 103 14.96 -23.82 3.59
C SER A 103 16.33 -23.19 3.81
N THR A 104 16.81 -22.32 2.90
CA THR A 104 18.16 -21.72 2.96
C THR A 104 18.18 -20.21 2.79
N CYS A 105 17.03 -19.54 2.71
CA CYS A 105 16.93 -18.10 2.48
C CYS A 105 16.44 -17.33 3.71
N GLY A 106 16.37 -17.97 4.87
CA GLY A 106 16.04 -17.31 6.13
C GLY A 106 15.58 -18.33 7.17
N THR A 107 15.51 -17.90 8.42
CA THR A 107 15.03 -18.72 9.55
C THR A 107 13.55 -18.51 9.88
N GLY A 108 12.87 -17.56 9.24
CA GLY A 108 11.49 -17.21 9.55
C GLY A 108 11.39 -16.30 10.77
N GLY A 109 10.24 -16.31 11.44
CA GLY A 109 9.95 -15.44 12.58
C GLY A 109 9.06 -16.12 13.61
N VAL A 110 8.53 -15.36 14.56
CA VAL A 110 7.57 -15.90 15.53
C VAL A 110 6.19 -15.96 14.89
N SER A 111 5.58 -17.14 14.82
CA SER A 111 4.24 -17.30 14.22
C SER A 111 3.20 -16.49 14.99
N GLY A 112 2.37 -15.73 14.27
CA GLY A 112 1.34 -14.84 14.82
C GLY A 112 1.85 -13.48 15.31
N GLU A 113 3.16 -13.25 15.36
CA GLU A 113 3.72 -11.93 15.64
C GLU A 113 3.34 -10.96 14.51
N SER A 114 3.06 -9.70 14.87
CA SER A 114 2.48 -8.73 13.94
C SER A 114 3.13 -7.36 14.07
N MET A 115 3.32 -6.67 12.94
CA MET A 115 3.80 -5.30 12.85
C MET A 115 3.14 -4.54 11.70
N THR A 116 3.01 -3.23 11.82
CA THR A 116 2.52 -2.38 10.74
C THR A 116 3.71 -1.83 9.94
N VAL A 117 3.62 -1.87 8.62
CA VAL A 117 4.55 -1.19 7.72
C VAL A 117 3.84 -0.13 6.89
N MET A 118 4.49 1.00 6.66
CA MET A 118 4.07 2.02 5.70
C MET A 118 4.97 1.99 4.47
N VAL A 119 4.40 2.00 3.26
CA VAL A 119 5.19 2.06 2.02
C VAL A 119 5.78 3.45 1.85
N THR A 120 7.10 3.57 1.95
CA THR A 120 7.84 4.85 1.75
C THR A 120 8.89 4.78 0.64
N ASN A 121 9.08 3.60 0.06
CA ASN A 121 10.05 3.37 -1.00
C ASN A 121 9.59 2.28 -1.97
N LEU A 122 10.30 2.14 -3.09
CA LEU A 122 10.11 1.10 -4.08
C LEU A 122 11.22 0.04 -3.91
N CYS A 123 10.84 -1.23 -3.90
CA CYS A 123 11.76 -2.33 -4.21
C CYS A 123 11.64 -2.69 -5.70
N PRO A 124 12.57 -2.24 -6.57
CA PRO A 124 12.42 -2.40 -8.00
C PRO A 124 12.78 -3.83 -8.45
N TYR A 125 11.98 -4.39 -9.35
CA TYR A 125 12.21 -5.71 -9.94
C TYR A 125 13.58 -5.82 -10.65
N SER A 126 14.00 -4.78 -11.37
CA SER A 126 15.19 -4.82 -12.24
C SER A 126 16.50 -5.21 -11.55
N SER A 127 16.61 -4.97 -10.23
CA SER A 127 17.77 -5.33 -9.42
C SER A 127 17.44 -6.33 -8.30
N ASN A 128 16.17 -6.62 -8.06
CA ASN A 128 15.71 -7.41 -6.91
C ASN A 128 14.71 -8.51 -7.32
N ALA A 129 14.75 -8.98 -8.57
CA ALA A 129 13.79 -9.95 -9.12
C ALA A 129 13.58 -11.21 -8.26
N GLN A 130 14.62 -11.65 -7.54
CA GLN A 130 14.55 -12.76 -6.59
C GLN A 130 13.44 -12.55 -5.52
N TRP A 131 13.22 -11.31 -5.10
CA TRP A 131 12.33 -10.96 -4.00
C TRP A 131 11.15 -10.11 -4.45
N CYS A 132 11.38 -9.12 -5.29
CA CYS A 132 10.44 -8.07 -5.65
C CYS A 132 9.88 -8.29 -7.06
N PRO A 133 8.65 -8.80 -7.20
CA PRO A 133 8.06 -9.13 -8.49
C PRO A 133 7.65 -7.91 -9.30
N GLU A 134 7.51 -8.09 -10.63
CA GLU A 134 6.75 -7.20 -11.49
C GLU A 134 5.24 -7.28 -11.19
N VAL A 135 4.49 -6.27 -11.63
CA VAL A 135 3.02 -6.24 -11.47
C VAL A 135 2.39 -7.44 -12.17
N GLY A 136 1.61 -8.23 -11.42
CA GLY A 136 0.93 -9.43 -11.92
C GLY A 136 1.84 -10.68 -12.02
N GLY A 137 3.12 -10.58 -11.66
CA GLY A 137 4.05 -11.68 -11.59
C GLY A 137 4.19 -12.30 -10.20
N THR A 138 5.21 -13.14 -10.04
CA THR A 138 5.67 -13.68 -8.76
C THR A 138 7.19 -13.59 -8.70
N ASN A 139 7.73 -13.50 -7.49
CA ASN A 139 9.17 -13.63 -7.26
C ASN A 139 9.62 -15.10 -7.39
N ASP A 140 10.91 -15.36 -7.19
CA ASP A 140 11.51 -16.71 -7.31
C ASP A 140 10.91 -17.73 -6.32
N TYR A 141 10.18 -17.25 -5.32
CA TYR A 141 9.52 -18.06 -4.29
C TYR A 141 8.01 -18.22 -4.50
N GLY A 142 7.46 -17.66 -5.59
CA GLY A 142 6.04 -17.80 -5.93
C GLY A 142 5.10 -16.79 -5.27
N TYR A 143 5.60 -15.69 -4.71
CA TYR A 143 4.78 -14.65 -4.08
C TYR A 143 4.63 -13.43 -4.98
N SER A 144 3.41 -12.92 -5.10
CA SER A 144 3.09 -11.73 -5.92
C SER A 144 3.40 -10.40 -5.25
N TYR A 145 3.76 -10.42 -3.97
CA TYR A 145 4.02 -9.23 -3.18
C TYR A 145 5.27 -9.42 -2.32
N HIS A 146 5.95 -8.32 -2.07
CA HIS A 146 7.13 -8.28 -1.23
C HIS A 146 7.25 -6.96 -0.47
N PHE A 147 7.62 -7.04 0.80
CA PHE A 147 7.93 -5.89 1.65
C PHE A 147 9.39 -5.97 2.10
N ASP A 148 10.22 -5.06 1.61
CA ASP A 148 11.59 -4.94 2.09
C ASP A 148 11.60 -3.94 3.25
N ILE A 149 11.76 -4.41 4.48
CA ILE A 149 11.55 -3.61 5.70
C ILE A 149 12.79 -2.75 5.96
N MET A 150 12.60 -1.43 6.08
CA MET A 150 13.68 -0.48 6.33
C MET A 150 14.08 -0.53 7.81
N ALA A 151 15.21 -1.15 8.12
CA ALA A 151 15.74 -1.23 9.48
C ALA A 151 17.25 -1.51 9.49
N GLU A 152 17.97 -0.88 10.43
CA GLU A 152 19.42 -1.10 10.61
C GLU A 152 19.73 -2.52 11.12
N SER A 153 18.79 -3.14 11.83
CA SER A 153 18.90 -4.50 12.39
C SER A 153 17.60 -5.26 12.19
N GLU A 154 17.63 -6.59 12.40
CA GLU A 154 16.42 -7.42 12.36
C GLU A 154 15.35 -6.91 13.35
N VAL A 155 14.09 -6.83 12.90
CA VAL A 155 12.95 -6.35 13.70
C VAL A 155 11.73 -7.28 13.67
N PHE A 156 11.72 -8.28 12.79
CA PHE A 156 10.52 -9.08 12.54
C PHE A 156 10.83 -10.53 12.12
N GLY A 157 12.01 -11.04 12.47
CA GLY A 157 12.54 -12.30 11.96
C GLY A 157 13.35 -12.15 10.67
N ASP A 158 13.80 -13.29 10.17
CA ASP A 158 14.73 -13.42 9.05
C ASP A 158 14.01 -13.97 7.81
N ASN A 159 13.71 -13.03 6.91
CA ASN A 159 13.01 -13.25 5.63
C ASN A 159 11.71 -14.04 5.79
N VAL A 160 10.80 -13.46 6.58
CA VAL A 160 9.56 -14.09 7.02
C VAL A 160 8.51 -14.04 5.92
N VAL A 161 7.78 -15.14 5.74
CA VAL A 161 6.54 -15.14 4.98
C VAL A 161 5.42 -14.60 5.87
N VAL A 162 4.68 -13.64 5.36
CA VAL A 162 3.63 -12.94 6.11
C VAL A 162 2.27 -13.11 5.43
N ASP A 163 1.22 -13.20 6.24
CA ASP A 163 -0.11 -12.75 5.86
C ASP A 163 -0.11 -11.23 5.96
N PHE A 164 -0.68 -10.52 4.98
CA PHE A 164 -0.80 -9.07 5.04
C PHE A 164 -2.22 -8.61 4.69
N GLU A 165 -2.58 -7.46 5.26
CA GLU A 165 -3.79 -6.72 4.93
C GLU A 165 -3.52 -5.21 4.97
N GLU A 166 -4.10 -4.47 4.03
CA GLU A 166 -4.11 -3.02 4.03
C GLU A 166 -4.97 -2.51 5.20
N VAL A 167 -4.43 -1.55 5.95
CA VAL A 167 -5.05 -1.00 7.16
C VAL A 167 -4.92 0.52 7.20
N ASP A 168 -5.76 1.15 8.01
CA ASP A 168 -5.57 2.57 8.34
C ASP A 168 -4.21 2.78 9.01
N CYS A 169 -3.45 3.76 8.52
CA CYS A 169 -2.16 4.09 9.11
C CYS A 169 -2.32 4.59 10.55
N PRO A 170 -1.47 4.15 11.49
CA PRO A 170 -1.35 4.78 12.80
C PRO A 170 -1.11 6.29 12.68
N SER A 171 -1.57 7.06 13.67
CA SER A 171 -1.50 8.52 13.64
C SER A 171 -0.07 9.06 13.52
N ALA A 172 0.90 8.38 14.13
CA ALA A 172 2.33 8.70 14.00
C ALA A 172 2.79 8.55 12.54
N ALA A 173 2.50 7.41 11.90
CA ALA A 173 2.85 7.17 10.50
C ALA A 173 2.20 8.19 9.56
N THR A 174 0.93 8.54 9.80
CA THR A 174 0.23 9.57 9.01
C THR A 174 0.89 10.95 9.16
N SER A 175 1.29 11.31 10.39
CA SER A 175 1.95 12.59 10.67
C SER A 175 3.35 12.66 10.06
N ASP A 176 4.06 11.53 10.07
CA ASP A 176 5.38 11.40 9.46
C ASP A 176 5.32 11.44 7.94
N TYR A 177 4.38 10.71 7.33
CA TYR A 177 4.18 10.71 5.88
C TYR A 177 3.83 12.09 5.33
N ALA A 178 3.10 12.92 6.09
CA ALA A 178 2.78 14.29 5.69
C ALA A 178 4.02 15.19 5.46
N GLN A 179 5.20 14.78 5.93
CA GLN A 179 6.46 15.46 5.65
C GLN A 179 7.05 15.10 4.27
N CYS A 180 6.63 13.97 3.69
CA CYS A 180 7.16 13.48 2.42
C CYS A 180 6.63 14.31 1.24
N SER A 181 7.46 14.51 0.21
CA SER A 181 7.06 15.30 -0.97
C SER A 181 5.89 14.67 -1.74
N CYS A 182 5.77 13.34 -1.71
CA CYS A 182 4.68 12.62 -2.37
C CYS A 182 3.32 12.69 -1.64
N ALA A 183 3.25 13.21 -0.41
CA ALA A 183 2.01 13.26 0.36
C ALA A 183 0.94 14.20 -0.22
N SER A 184 1.31 15.02 -1.21
CA SER A 184 0.42 15.97 -1.90
C SER A 184 0.43 15.79 -3.43
N SER A 185 0.99 14.68 -3.91
CA SER A 185 1.12 14.37 -5.35
C SER A 185 -0.16 13.79 -5.97
#